data_AF-A0A2N3LVA8-F1
#
_entry.id   AF-A0A2N3LVA8-F1
#
_cell.length_a   1.000
_cell.length_b   1.000
_cell.length_c   1.000
_cell.angle_alpha   90.00
_cell.angle_beta   90.00
_cell.angle_gamma   90.00
#
_symmetry.space_group_name_H-M   'P 1'
#
loop_
_entity.id
_entity.type
_entity.pdbx_description
1 polymer ?
#
loop_
_entity_poly.entity_id
_entity_poly.type
_entity_poly.pdbx_seq_one_letter_code
_entity_poly.pdbx_strand_id
1 'polypeptide(L)'
;MVASLGRLLDAQTGRPGSCLEGQAPVKGTFPRDQHQEDTDLADHISTSKLVLERHFDASIERVWQFIVDPDLRARWFMAAPDDLRPEGTIGLTMDHDRLSDQVVPTPSQYRDFIGQSWTERILAFEPPHRMVFTWEQGAAGEVEICLLAEGAGTRLVLTHSRLRGREDAIDFGSGWHSHLAALARRIAGEGVADFWALVSEGKRAMTDALDGK
;
A
#
# COMPACT_ATOMS: atom_id res chain seq x y z
N MET A 1 33.86 -38.75 -19.54
CA MET A 1 34.33 -37.40 -19.88
C MET A 1 34.00 -36.52 -18.68
N VAL A 2 35.03 -36.05 -17.98
CA VAL A 2 35.03 -35.49 -16.62
C VAL A 2 35.00 -33.96 -16.68
N ALA A 3 34.24 -33.31 -15.78
CA ALA A 3 34.50 -32.04 -15.08
C ALA A 3 33.15 -31.55 -14.49
N SER A 4 32.84 -31.55 -13.19
CA SER A 4 33.49 -31.09 -11.96
C SER A 4 33.43 -29.57 -11.72
N LEU A 5 32.61 -29.22 -10.71
CA LEU A 5 32.68 -28.14 -9.70
C LEU A 5 33.11 -26.70 -10.05
N GLY A 6 32.27 -25.76 -9.59
CA GLY A 6 32.68 -24.41 -9.17
C GLY A 6 31.62 -23.77 -8.26
N ARG A 7 31.90 -23.67 -6.96
CA ARG A 7 31.10 -22.92 -5.96
C ARG A 7 31.49 -21.43 -5.96
N LEU A 8 30.67 -20.67 -5.23
CA LEU A 8 30.93 -19.47 -4.41
C LEU A 8 30.43 -18.12 -4.96
N LEU A 9 29.53 -17.52 -4.15
CA LEU A 9 29.35 -16.10 -3.76
C LEU A 9 29.26 -15.03 -4.89
N ASP A 10 28.30 -14.11 -4.91
CA ASP A 10 27.89 -13.23 -3.81
C ASP A 10 26.37 -12.98 -3.79
N ALA A 11 25.75 -13.23 -2.64
CA ALA A 11 24.54 -12.51 -2.26
C ALA A 11 24.99 -11.09 -1.88
N GLN A 12 25.03 -10.18 -2.86
CA GLN A 12 25.11 -8.76 -2.56
C GLN A 12 23.82 -8.37 -1.86
N THR A 13 23.93 -8.11 -0.56
CA THR A 13 22.96 -7.36 0.23
C THR A 13 22.77 -6.00 -0.43
N GLY A 14 21.79 -5.91 -1.33
CA GLY A 14 21.27 -4.64 -1.80
C GLY A 14 20.79 -3.88 -0.58
N ARG A 15 21.42 -2.74 -0.28
CA ARG A 15 20.87 -1.80 0.69
C ARG A 15 19.44 -1.44 0.23
N PRO A 16 18.43 -1.44 1.10
CA PRO A 16 17.10 -0.93 0.78
C PRO A 16 17.19 0.61 0.66
N GLY A 17 17.74 1.09 -0.45
CA GLY A 17 17.80 2.50 -0.81
C GLY A 17 16.58 2.82 -1.67
N SER A 18 15.48 3.24 -1.02
CA SER A 18 14.45 4.12 -1.60
C SER A 18 13.25 4.27 -0.65
N CYS A 19 12.98 3.31 0.25
CA CYS A 19 11.75 3.29 1.05
C CYS A 19 11.61 4.46 2.04
N LEU A 20 12.71 5.16 2.34
CA LEU A 20 12.77 6.23 3.34
C LEU A 20 13.36 7.55 2.80
N GLU A 21 13.61 7.68 1.49
CA GLU A 21 14.12 8.93 0.90
C GLU A 21 13.00 9.97 0.76
N GLY A 22 12.59 10.49 1.93
CA GLY A 22 11.63 11.57 2.11
C GLY A 22 11.81 12.35 3.40
N GLN A 23 12.62 11.89 4.37
CA GLN A 23 12.92 12.60 5.60
C GLN A 23 14.41 12.57 5.91
N ALA A 24 15.11 13.66 5.55
CA ALA A 24 16.44 13.91 6.07
C ALA A 24 16.31 14.56 7.47
N PRO A 25 16.86 13.96 8.55
CA PRO A 25 16.90 14.63 9.83
C PRO A 25 17.97 15.72 9.80
N VAL A 26 17.60 16.94 10.17
CA VAL A 26 18.53 18.03 10.44
C VAL A 26 19.40 17.60 11.63
N LYS A 27 20.72 17.54 11.44
CA LYS A 27 21.67 17.18 12.51
C LYS A 27 21.64 18.24 13.62
N GLY A 28 20.90 17.96 14.70
CA GLY A 28 21.00 18.66 15.98
C GLY A 28 21.47 17.68 17.05
N THR A 29 22.64 17.93 17.63
CA THR A 29 23.20 17.15 18.72
C THR A 29 22.45 17.49 20.02
N PHE A 30 21.63 16.58 20.54
CA PHE A 30 21.07 16.69 21.90
C PHE A 30 21.29 15.39 22.70
N PRO A 31 21.46 15.47 24.04
CA PRO A 31 21.82 14.34 24.87
C PRO A 31 20.67 13.34 25.00
N ARG A 32 21.02 12.04 25.06
CA ARG A 32 20.09 10.93 25.20
C ARG A 32 19.34 10.99 26.53
N ASP A 33 18.04 11.24 26.47
CA ASP A 33 17.09 10.79 27.49
C ASP A 33 16.40 9.51 27.01
N GLN A 34 16.33 8.53 27.90
CA GLN A 34 15.78 7.20 27.68
C GLN A 34 14.25 7.23 27.79
N HIS A 35 13.59 7.76 26.76
CA HIS A 35 12.21 7.46 26.40
C HIS A 35 12.10 7.59 24.88
N GLN A 36 12.44 6.51 24.17
CA GLN A 36 12.17 6.41 22.73
C GLN A 36 10.67 6.20 22.57
N GLU A 37 9.94 7.31 22.47
CA GLU A 37 8.52 7.32 22.12
C GLU A 37 8.33 6.64 20.76
N ASP A 38 7.25 5.86 20.65
CA ASP A 38 6.67 5.35 19.41
C ASP A 38 6.88 6.38 18.30
N THR A 39 7.65 6.03 17.28
CA THR A 39 7.82 6.93 16.13
C THR A 39 6.49 6.98 15.41
N ASP A 40 5.76 8.05 15.70
CA ASP A 40 4.43 8.43 15.22
C ASP A 40 4.17 7.92 13.80
N LEU A 41 3.33 6.87 13.68
CA LEU A 41 2.76 6.40 12.43
C LEU A 41 1.77 7.48 11.94
N ALA A 42 2.29 8.62 11.53
CA ALA A 42 1.50 9.77 11.13
C ALA A 42 1.26 9.74 9.62
N ASP A 43 0.01 9.55 9.23
CA ASP A 43 -0.41 9.74 7.84
C ASP A 43 -0.09 11.19 7.41
N HIS A 44 0.69 11.35 6.33
CA HIS A 44 0.98 12.67 5.76
C HIS A 44 0.11 12.89 4.51
N ILE A 45 -0.87 13.78 4.66
CA ILE A 45 -1.89 14.02 3.64
C ILE A 45 -1.76 15.45 3.12
N SER A 46 -1.65 15.59 1.81
CA SER A 46 -1.63 16.87 1.11
C SER A 46 -2.38 16.77 -0.22
N THR A 47 -2.60 17.90 -0.88
CA THR A 47 -3.29 17.95 -2.17
C THR A 47 -2.51 17.34 -3.34
N SER A 48 -1.21 17.06 -3.17
CA SER A 48 -0.33 16.52 -4.22
C SER A 48 0.28 15.16 -3.87
N LYS A 49 0.19 14.74 -2.60
CA LYS A 49 0.80 13.51 -2.09
C LYS A 49 0.06 12.97 -0.87
N LEU A 50 -0.11 11.65 -0.84
CA LEU A 50 -0.54 10.87 0.31
C LEU A 50 0.62 9.97 0.75
N VAL A 51 0.85 9.90 2.05
CA VAL A 51 1.69 8.88 2.69
C VAL A 51 0.87 8.28 3.82
N LEU A 52 0.56 6.99 3.73
CA LEU A 52 -0.22 6.26 4.73
C LEU A 52 0.64 5.15 5.32
N GLU A 53 0.76 5.11 6.64
CA GLU A 53 1.62 4.13 7.34
C GLU A 53 0.81 3.18 8.20
N ARG A 54 1.01 1.87 8.04
CA ARG A 54 0.34 0.85 8.86
C ARG A 54 1.36 -0.16 9.37
N HIS A 55 1.22 -0.54 10.64
CA HIS A 55 1.97 -1.65 11.20
C HIS A 55 1.10 -2.92 11.23
N PHE A 56 1.70 -4.06 10.91
CA PHE A 56 1.07 -5.37 10.96
C PHE A 56 1.86 -6.30 11.86
N ASP A 57 1.16 -7.05 12.70
CA ASP A 57 1.73 -8.13 13.53
C ASP A 57 1.92 -9.41 12.69
N ALA A 58 2.60 -9.29 11.57
CA ALA A 58 2.89 -10.36 10.63
C ALA A 58 4.26 -10.16 9.98
N SER A 59 4.87 -11.25 9.54
CA SER A 59 6.16 -11.19 8.83
C SER A 59 6.03 -10.47 7.48
N ILE A 60 7.13 -9.89 7.02
CA ILE A 60 7.16 -9.16 5.75
C ILE A 60 6.75 -10.05 4.58
N GLU A 61 7.12 -11.33 4.61
CA GLU A 61 6.72 -12.30 3.60
C GLU A 61 5.20 -12.49 3.60
N ARG A 62 4.57 -12.54 4.78
CA ARG A 62 3.11 -12.69 4.87
C ARG A 62 2.39 -11.48 4.31
N VAL A 63 2.85 -10.27 4.65
CA VAL A 63 2.28 -9.02 4.14
C VAL A 63 2.51 -8.90 2.63
N TRP A 64 3.72 -9.24 2.16
CA TRP A 64 4.05 -9.25 0.74
C TRP A 64 3.15 -10.19 -0.07
N GLN A 65 2.81 -11.37 0.45
CA GLN A 65 1.86 -12.26 -0.21
C GLN A 65 0.49 -11.60 -0.40
N PHE A 66 -0.01 -10.81 0.56
CA PHE A 66 -1.26 -10.05 0.35
C PHE A 66 -1.16 -8.97 -0.73
N ILE A 67 0.05 -8.55 -1.09
CA ILE A 67 0.29 -7.59 -2.18
C ILE A 67 0.37 -8.29 -3.53
N VAL A 68 1.07 -9.42 -3.64
CA VAL A 68 1.38 -10.02 -4.95
C VAL A 68 0.50 -11.20 -5.33
N ASP A 69 0.00 -11.97 -4.38
CA ASP A 69 -0.90 -13.09 -4.67
C ASP A 69 -2.30 -12.56 -5.02
N PRO A 70 -2.84 -12.85 -6.21
CA PRO A 70 -4.12 -12.30 -6.65
C PRO A 70 -5.30 -12.78 -5.79
N ASP A 71 -5.28 -14.01 -5.27
CA ASP A 71 -6.36 -14.57 -4.45
C ASP A 71 -6.38 -13.97 -3.04
N LEU A 72 -5.22 -13.54 -2.54
CA LEU A 72 -5.12 -12.78 -1.30
C LEU A 72 -5.42 -11.30 -1.52
N ARG A 73 -4.90 -10.71 -2.61
CA ARG A 73 -5.12 -9.29 -2.94
C ARG A 73 -6.58 -8.98 -3.18
N ALA A 74 -7.32 -9.86 -3.86
CA ALA A 74 -8.77 -9.74 -4.08
C ALA A 74 -9.62 -9.65 -2.79
N ARG A 75 -9.05 -9.99 -1.62
CA ARG A 75 -9.78 -9.98 -0.33
C ARG A 75 -9.79 -8.62 0.36
N TRP A 76 -8.95 -7.69 -0.10
CA TRP A 76 -8.82 -6.37 0.50
C TRP A 76 -8.68 -5.26 -0.53
N PHE A 77 -8.29 -5.58 -1.77
CA PHE A 77 -8.10 -4.67 -2.88
C PHE A 77 -8.57 -5.29 -4.20
N MET A 78 -8.27 -4.62 -5.31
CA MET A 78 -8.55 -5.09 -6.66
C MET A 78 -7.50 -6.11 -7.11
N ALA A 79 -7.96 -7.15 -7.80
CA ALA A 79 -7.08 -8.10 -8.46
C ALA A 79 -7.68 -8.56 -9.78
N ALA A 80 -6.85 -8.56 -10.80
CA ALA A 80 -7.09 -9.18 -12.10
C ALA A 80 -5.78 -9.86 -12.54
N PRO A 81 -5.76 -10.62 -13.65
CA PRO A 81 -4.53 -11.16 -14.20
C PRO A 81 -3.45 -10.09 -14.37
N ASP A 82 -2.23 -10.40 -13.92
CA ASP A 82 -1.11 -9.48 -13.86
C ASP A 82 0.17 -10.10 -14.46
N ASP A 83 1.17 -9.24 -14.67
CA ASP A 83 2.54 -9.58 -15.05
C ASP A 83 3.46 -8.84 -14.08
N LEU A 84 3.57 -9.34 -12.84
CA LEU A 84 4.29 -8.68 -11.75
C LEU A 84 5.82 -8.73 -11.93
N ARG A 85 6.34 -7.82 -12.74
CA ARG A 85 7.77 -7.57 -12.98
C ARG A 85 7.97 -6.12 -13.40
N PRO A 86 9.21 -5.58 -13.36
CA PRO A 86 9.50 -4.26 -13.91
C PRO A 86 9.04 -4.14 -15.37
N GLU A 87 8.38 -3.04 -15.72
CA GLU A 87 7.70 -2.77 -17.00
C GLU A 87 6.55 -3.74 -17.36
N GLY A 88 6.20 -4.66 -16.46
CA GLY A 88 5.00 -5.48 -16.54
C GLY A 88 3.76 -4.70 -16.10
N THR A 89 2.71 -5.42 -15.70
CA THR A 89 1.42 -4.82 -15.35
C THR A 89 0.82 -5.38 -14.08
N ILE A 90 0.10 -4.54 -13.32
CA ILE A 90 -0.80 -4.98 -12.26
C ILE A 90 -2.24 -4.90 -12.78
N GLY A 91 -2.96 -6.01 -12.69
CA GLY A 91 -4.37 -6.10 -13.07
C GLY A 91 -5.30 -5.66 -11.95
N LEU A 92 -6.25 -4.81 -12.28
CA LEU A 92 -7.22 -4.22 -11.35
C LEU A 92 -8.63 -4.44 -11.88
N THR A 93 -9.49 -5.07 -11.08
CA THR A 93 -10.92 -5.20 -11.33
C THR A 93 -11.68 -4.64 -10.14
N MET A 94 -12.63 -3.75 -10.40
CA MET A 94 -13.51 -3.18 -9.38
C MET A 94 -14.55 -4.22 -8.96
N ASP A 95 -14.28 -4.97 -7.88
CA ASP A 95 -15.16 -6.02 -7.35
C ASP A 95 -15.48 -5.78 -5.86
N HIS A 96 -15.83 -4.54 -5.54
CA HIS A 96 -16.05 -4.09 -4.15
C HIS A 96 -17.25 -4.74 -3.46
N ASP A 97 -18.15 -5.36 -4.22
CA ASP A 97 -19.21 -6.22 -3.67
C ASP A 97 -18.64 -7.42 -2.90
N ARG A 98 -17.39 -7.82 -3.16
CA ARG A 98 -16.71 -8.95 -2.47
C ARG A 98 -15.84 -8.55 -1.30
N LEU A 99 -15.70 -7.26 -1.02
CA LEU A 99 -14.85 -6.76 0.07
C LEU A 99 -15.59 -6.73 1.42
N SER A 100 -16.92 -6.85 1.40
CA SER A 100 -17.76 -6.96 2.60
C SER A 100 -18.14 -8.42 2.85
N ASP A 101 -18.07 -8.85 4.11
CA ASP A 101 -18.54 -10.15 4.56
C ASP A 101 -20.07 -10.17 4.76
N GLN A 102 -20.68 -8.99 4.94
CA GLN A 102 -22.13 -8.82 4.94
C GLN A 102 -22.64 -8.38 3.57
N VAL A 103 -23.93 -8.60 3.32
CA VAL A 103 -24.61 -8.09 2.12
C VAL A 103 -24.83 -6.59 2.29
N VAL A 104 -23.88 -5.80 1.80
CA VAL A 104 -23.95 -4.33 1.77
C VAL A 104 -24.05 -3.87 0.33
N PRO A 105 -25.10 -3.12 -0.05
CA PRO A 105 -25.25 -2.66 -1.42
C PRO A 105 -24.16 -1.63 -1.76
N THR A 106 -23.45 -1.83 -2.87
CA THR A 106 -22.55 -0.82 -3.42
C THR A 106 -23.30 0.51 -3.65
N PRO A 107 -22.79 1.64 -3.11
CA PRO A 107 -23.38 2.97 -3.31
C PRO A 107 -23.52 3.32 -4.79
N SER A 108 -24.58 4.06 -5.15
CA SER A 108 -24.94 4.37 -6.53
C SER A 108 -23.79 4.96 -7.35
N GLN A 109 -23.02 5.88 -6.75
CA GLN A 109 -21.87 6.53 -7.39
C GLN A 109 -20.74 5.58 -7.80
N TYR A 110 -20.64 4.38 -7.19
CA TYR A 110 -19.61 3.38 -7.51
C TYR A 110 -20.16 2.22 -8.35
N ARG A 111 -21.49 2.14 -8.52
CA ARG A 111 -22.16 0.97 -9.10
C ARG A 111 -21.78 0.72 -10.55
N ASP A 112 -21.62 1.78 -11.34
CA ASP A 112 -21.28 1.66 -12.77
C ASP A 112 -19.85 1.17 -12.99
N PHE A 113 -18.99 1.27 -11.98
CA PHE A 113 -17.60 0.80 -12.03
C PHE A 113 -17.47 -0.68 -11.71
N ILE A 114 -18.44 -1.30 -11.05
CA ILE A 114 -18.36 -2.72 -10.67
C ILE A 114 -18.20 -3.60 -11.92
N GLY A 115 -17.22 -4.50 -11.87
CA GLY A 115 -16.83 -5.41 -12.95
C GLY A 115 -15.90 -4.79 -14.01
N GLN A 116 -15.67 -3.47 -13.99
CA GLN A 116 -14.69 -2.85 -14.88
C GLN A 116 -13.28 -3.32 -14.51
N SER A 117 -12.48 -3.59 -15.54
CA SER A 117 -11.11 -4.12 -15.39
C SER A 117 -10.13 -3.33 -16.26
N TRP A 118 -8.95 -3.07 -15.71
CA TRP A 118 -7.85 -2.39 -16.39
C TRP A 118 -6.51 -2.87 -15.84
N THR A 119 -5.42 -2.38 -16.43
CA THR A 119 -4.06 -2.71 -16.02
C THR A 119 -3.24 -1.45 -15.81
N GLU A 120 -2.46 -1.36 -14.76
CA GLU A 120 -1.48 -0.29 -14.55
C GLU A 120 -0.06 -0.80 -14.77
N ARG A 121 0.86 0.07 -15.19
CA ARG A 121 2.24 -0.31 -15.49
C ARG A 121 3.07 -0.36 -14.21
N ILE A 122 3.86 -1.41 -14.05
CA ILE A 122 4.78 -1.57 -12.92
C ILE A 122 6.10 -0.86 -13.24
N LEU A 123 6.47 0.09 -12.41
CA LEU A 123 7.69 0.89 -12.52
C LEU A 123 8.85 0.26 -11.73
N ALA A 124 8.56 -0.38 -10.60
CA ALA A 124 9.54 -1.10 -9.81
C ALA A 124 8.90 -2.30 -9.10
N PHE A 125 9.66 -3.38 -8.97
CA PHE A 125 9.22 -4.60 -8.31
C PHE A 125 10.42 -5.30 -7.66
N GLU A 126 10.52 -5.19 -6.34
CA GLU A 126 11.65 -5.67 -5.54
C GLU A 126 11.11 -6.50 -4.36
N PRO A 127 10.75 -7.78 -4.59
CA PRO A 127 10.24 -8.64 -3.54
C PRO A 127 11.24 -8.84 -2.39
N PRO A 128 10.79 -8.90 -1.11
CA PRO A 128 9.44 -8.62 -0.60
C PRO A 128 9.25 -7.17 -0.13
N HIS A 129 10.04 -6.23 -0.64
CA HIS A 129 10.22 -4.91 -0.04
C HIS A 129 9.43 -3.80 -0.72
N ARG A 130 9.27 -3.85 -2.04
CA ARG A 130 8.79 -2.67 -2.78
C ARG A 130 8.08 -3.00 -4.07
N MET A 131 6.97 -2.33 -4.30
CA MET A 131 6.26 -2.31 -5.58
C MET A 131 5.83 -0.89 -5.91
N VAL A 132 6.08 -0.46 -7.14
CA VAL A 132 5.65 0.84 -7.67
C VAL A 132 4.91 0.63 -8.97
N PHE A 133 3.75 1.26 -9.12
CA PHE A 133 2.95 1.19 -10.33
C PHE A 133 2.23 2.52 -10.61
N THR A 134 1.85 2.73 -11.87
CA THR A 134 1.12 3.93 -12.30
C THR A 134 -0.32 3.95 -11.77
N TRP A 135 -0.94 5.12 -11.76
CA TRP A 135 -2.37 5.26 -11.48
C TRP A 135 -3.06 6.07 -12.59
N GLU A 136 -4.22 5.59 -13.06
CA GLU A 136 -4.89 6.10 -14.26
C GLU A 136 -3.94 6.21 -15.46
N GLN A 137 -3.18 5.15 -15.76
CA GLN A 137 -2.16 5.15 -16.81
C GLN A 137 -1.09 6.24 -16.63
N GLY A 138 -0.87 6.69 -15.40
CA GLY A 138 0.05 7.76 -15.02
C GLY A 138 -0.56 9.16 -15.00
N ALA A 139 -1.83 9.32 -15.43
CA ALA A 139 -2.51 10.63 -15.40
C ALA A 139 -2.80 11.11 -13.97
N ALA A 140 -2.93 10.18 -13.02
CA ALA A 140 -3.13 10.46 -11.60
C ALA A 140 -1.88 10.13 -10.76
N GLY A 141 -0.73 9.99 -11.41
CA GLY A 141 0.56 9.78 -10.73
C GLY A 141 0.94 8.33 -10.56
N GLU A 142 1.57 8.03 -9.42
CA GLU A 142 2.12 6.69 -9.12
C GLU A 142 1.93 6.32 -7.65
N VAL A 143 1.71 5.03 -7.43
CA VAL A 143 1.53 4.41 -6.13
C VAL A 143 2.74 3.54 -5.82
N GLU A 144 3.35 3.79 -4.68
CA GLU A 144 4.45 3.02 -4.13
C GLU A 144 4.00 2.35 -2.83
N ILE A 145 4.23 1.04 -2.72
CA ILE A 145 4.06 0.27 -1.49
C ILE A 145 5.44 -0.22 -1.07
N CYS A 146 5.89 0.24 0.11
CA CYS A 146 7.14 -0.17 0.73
C CYS A 146 6.86 -0.97 2.00
N LEU A 147 7.57 -2.08 2.18
CA LEU A 147 7.52 -2.93 3.37
C LEU A 147 8.87 -2.95 4.09
N LEU A 148 8.82 -2.69 5.39
CA LEU A 148 9.98 -2.73 6.28
C LEU A 148 9.69 -3.75 7.40
N ALA A 149 10.59 -4.72 7.57
CA ALA A 149 10.50 -5.65 8.70
C ALA A 149 10.90 -4.93 10.00
N GLU A 150 10.04 -5.01 11.03
CA GLU A 150 10.24 -4.36 12.32
C GLU A 150 10.03 -5.37 13.45
N GLY A 151 11.14 -5.96 13.92
CA GLY A 151 11.10 -7.02 14.91
C GLY A 151 10.31 -8.24 14.39
N ALA A 152 9.18 -8.53 15.02
CA ALA A 152 8.27 -9.60 14.61
C ALA A 152 7.14 -9.13 13.67
N GLY A 153 7.00 -7.82 13.47
CA GLY A 153 5.98 -7.19 12.63
C GLY A 153 6.55 -6.61 11.34
N THR A 154 5.68 -5.93 10.61
CA THR A 154 5.99 -5.27 9.35
C THR A 154 5.32 -3.91 9.30
N ARG A 155 6.10 -2.88 8.99
CA ARG A 155 5.57 -1.57 8.62
C ARG A 155 5.39 -1.50 7.10
N LEU A 156 4.19 -1.10 6.69
CA LEU A 156 3.84 -0.76 5.32
C LEU A 156 3.72 0.75 5.21
N VAL A 157 4.38 1.31 4.20
CA VAL A 157 4.24 2.72 3.80
C VAL A 157 3.67 2.74 2.39
N LEU A 158 2.46 3.28 2.25
CA LEU A 158 1.83 3.53 0.95
C LEU A 158 2.00 5.01 0.61
N THR A 159 2.66 5.29 -0.51
CA THR A 159 2.79 6.63 -1.06
C THR A 159 2.03 6.74 -2.37
N HIS A 160 1.10 7.69 -2.47
CA HIS A 160 0.49 8.08 -3.74
C HIS A 160 0.94 9.50 -4.06
N SER A 161 1.72 9.68 -5.11
CA SER A 161 2.32 10.98 -5.46
C SER A 161 1.79 11.52 -6.78
N ARG A 162 1.95 12.84 -6.99
CA ARG A 162 1.51 13.59 -8.19
C ARG A 162 -0.02 13.62 -8.34
N LEU A 163 -0.72 13.72 -7.21
CA LEU A 163 -2.15 13.96 -7.19
C LEU A 163 -2.50 15.33 -7.79
N ARG A 164 -3.68 15.43 -8.41
CA ARG A 164 -4.11 16.62 -9.17
C ARG A 164 -4.87 17.64 -8.32
N GLY A 165 -4.89 17.46 -7.00
CA GLY A 165 -5.48 18.43 -6.07
C GLY A 165 -6.25 17.78 -4.94
N ARG A 166 -7.05 18.60 -4.26
CA ARG A 166 -7.82 18.21 -3.09
C ARG A 166 -8.83 17.10 -3.37
N GLU A 167 -9.48 17.11 -4.52
CA GLU A 167 -10.49 16.11 -4.88
C GLU A 167 -9.88 14.71 -4.98
N ASP A 168 -8.79 14.56 -5.75
CA ASP A 168 -8.00 13.31 -5.83
C ASP A 168 -7.51 12.87 -4.44
N ALA A 169 -7.00 13.81 -3.62
CA ALA A 169 -6.50 13.48 -2.29
C ALA A 169 -7.60 12.90 -1.39
N ILE A 170 -8.83 13.41 -1.47
CA ILE A 170 -9.97 12.88 -0.73
C ILE A 170 -10.43 11.54 -1.32
N ASP A 171 -10.60 11.46 -2.64
CA ASP A 171 -11.14 10.27 -3.28
C ASP A 171 -10.19 9.09 -3.15
N PHE A 172 -8.96 9.22 -3.68
CA PHE A 172 -7.95 8.16 -3.60
C PHE A 172 -7.47 7.92 -2.16
N GLY A 173 -7.38 8.97 -1.34
CA GLY A 173 -7.02 8.82 0.08
C GLY A 173 -8.04 8.00 0.85
N SER A 174 -9.34 8.24 0.61
CA SER A 174 -10.40 7.44 1.23
C SER A 174 -10.41 5.98 0.75
N GLY A 175 -10.15 5.76 -0.54
CA GLY A 175 -9.96 4.43 -1.12
C GLY A 175 -8.79 3.70 -0.47
N TRP A 176 -7.60 4.30 -0.46
CA TRP A 176 -6.42 3.68 0.17
C TRP A 176 -6.60 3.44 1.66
N HIS A 177 -7.18 4.40 2.39
CA HIS A 177 -7.44 4.24 3.82
C HIS A 177 -8.35 3.03 4.10
N SER A 178 -9.45 2.89 3.35
CA SER A 178 -10.38 1.77 3.50
C SER A 178 -9.78 0.43 3.10
N HIS A 179 -9.03 0.38 2.00
CA HIS A 179 -8.31 -0.82 1.56
C HIS A 179 -7.25 -1.25 2.57
N LEU A 180 -6.46 -0.32 3.12
CA LEU A 180 -5.47 -0.63 4.16
C LEU A 180 -6.11 -1.12 5.47
N ALA A 181 -7.27 -0.57 5.85
CA ALA A 181 -8.04 -1.07 6.99
C ALA A 181 -8.58 -2.49 6.75
N ALA A 182 -9.06 -2.78 5.54
CA ALA A 182 -9.45 -4.14 5.15
C ALA A 182 -8.24 -5.10 5.17
N LEU A 183 -7.09 -4.69 4.64
CA LEU A 183 -5.85 -5.45 4.66
C LEU A 183 -5.44 -5.83 6.09
N ALA A 184 -5.45 -4.87 7.02
CA ALA A 184 -5.14 -5.10 8.42
C ALA A 184 -6.02 -6.20 9.03
N ARG A 185 -7.34 -6.10 8.82
CA ARG A 185 -8.30 -7.12 9.29
C ARG A 185 -8.01 -8.48 8.66
N ARG A 186 -7.81 -8.55 7.34
CA ARG A 186 -7.53 -9.84 6.66
C ARG A 186 -6.22 -10.49 7.11
N ILE A 187 -5.18 -9.71 7.38
CA ILE A 187 -3.90 -10.21 7.93
C ILE A 187 -4.10 -10.76 9.35
N ALA A 188 -4.86 -10.05 10.20
CA ALA A 188 -5.19 -10.48 11.55
C ALA A 188 -6.15 -11.70 11.62
N GLY A 189 -6.68 -12.15 10.47
CA GLY A 189 -7.67 -13.23 10.40
C GLY A 189 -9.09 -12.77 10.75
N GLU A 190 -9.35 -11.47 10.72
CA GLU A 190 -10.62 -10.84 11.04
C GLU A 190 -11.48 -10.61 9.79
N GLY A 191 -12.77 -10.40 10.04
CA GLY A 191 -13.76 -10.06 9.02
C GLY A 191 -13.83 -8.56 8.71
N VAL A 192 -14.24 -8.25 7.48
CA VAL A 192 -14.61 -6.90 7.04
C VAL A 192 -16.12 -6.90 6.89
N ALA A 193 -16.87 -6.51 7.92
CA ALA A 193 -18.33 -6.59 7.89
C ALA A 193 -18.94 -5.72 6.78
N ASP A 194 -18.50 -4.46 6.71
CA ASP A 194 -18.95 -3.47 5.74
C ASP A 194 -17.74 -2.67 5.25
N PHE A 195 -17.35 -2.88 3.99
CA PHE A 195 -16.25 -2.14 3.37
C PHE A 195 -16.61 -0.66 3.13
N TRP A 196 -17.87 -0.34 2.84
CA TRP A 196 -18.31 1.03 2.56
C TRP A 196 -18.36 1.91 3.81
N ALA A 197 -18.52 1.30 4.99
CA ALA A 197 -18.28 1.98 6.26
C ALA A 197 -16.83 2.45 6.38
N LEU A 198 -15.84 1.60 6.01
CA LEU A 198 -14.43 1.98 6.01
C LEU A 198 -14.14 3.12 5.00
N VAL A 199 -14.80 3.11 3.84
CA VAL A 199 -14.71 4.22 2.87
C VAL A 199 -15.23 5.52 3.47
N SER A 200 -16.35 5.48 4.18
CA SER A 200 -16.96 6.64 4.84
C SER A 200 -16.05 7.20 5.94
N GLU A 201 -15.42 6.32 6.72
CA GLU A 201 -14.41 6.69 7.72
C GLU A 201 -13.18 7.34 7.07
N GLY A 202 -12.67 6.74 5.99
CA GLY A 202 -11.56 7.27 5.22
C GLY A 202 -11.83 8.66 4.66
N LYS A 203 -13.04 8.91 4.10
CA LYS A 203 -13.43 10.24 3.60
C LYS A 203 -13.40 11.31 4.69
N ARG A 204 -13.89 10.98 5.88
CA ARG A 204 -13.85 11.87 7.05
C ARG A 204 -12.40 12.16 7.44
N ALA A 205 -11.57 11.11 7.59
CA ALA A 205 -10.16 11.26 7.93
C ALA A 205 -9.39 12.15 6.94
N MET A 206 -9.58 11.95 5.63
CA MET A 206 -8.92 12.78 4.61
C MET A 206 -9.41 14.23 4.65
N THR A 207 -10.71 14.44 4.88
CA THR A 207 -11.29 15.79 4.96
C THR A 207 -10.76 16.54 6.18
N ASP A 208 -10.74 15.90 7.34
CA ASP A 208 -10.25 16.51 8.59
C ASP A 208 -8.75 16.85 8.48
N ALA A 209 -7.95 15.92 7.94
CA ALA A 209 -6.51 16.15 7.72
C ALA A 209 -6.23 17.33 6.77
N LEU A 210 -7.00 17.46 5.68
CA LEU A 210 -6.84 18.56 4.72
C LEU A 210 -7.45 19.88 5.20
N ASP A 211 -8.34 19.85 6.19
CA ASP A 211 -8.90 21.04 6.85
C ASP A 211 -8.06 21.52 8.04
N GLY A 212 -7.04 20.74 8.44
CA GLY A 212 -6.19 21.05 9.60
C GLY A 212 -6.91 20.86 10.94
N LYS A 213 -7.83 19.90 11.03
CA LYS A 213 -8.58 19.56 12.24
C LYS A 213 -7.94 18.41 13.01
#